data_AF-A0AAE0K915-F1
#
_entry.id   AF-A0AAE0K915-F1
#
_cell.length_a   1.000
_cell.length_b   1.000
_cell.length_c   1.000
_cell.angle_alpha   90.00
_cell.angle_beta   90.00
_cell.angle_gamma   90.00
#
_symmetry.space_group_name_H-M   'P 1'
#
loop_
_entity.id
_entity.type
_entity.pdbx_description
1 polymer ?
#
loop_
_entity_poly.entity_id
_entity_poly.type
_entity_poly.pdbx_seq_one_letter_code
_entity_poly.pdbx_strand_id
1 'polypeptide(L)'
;MGAGTKSDPTKIVVGDIGTSTDDGLSRATRRRLKLVGVTAGIPVVYSTEKMGEGKAALLPLPDEEFQKGSVGDLGPLPDFRVRILPVLGTMPAVFGYTVANHIILKITGYPLEYAQGKARDKMYDGILAFVQSSEEKIVRASPGAPSDIGVGLKVPITTGDIAFLVEELYRGRSVVTGIPTKLVLVRWQKPAAGSTLVRISDGETTEQKSSNLKLRDLVCMTKDEATRHQKEVLQGDKTLADLYGPEVIELVERRQKEAGAYEQYR
;
A
#
# COMPACT_ATOMS: atom_id res chain seq x y z
N MET A 1 -11.05 15.42 8.34
CA MET A 1 -10.16 14.34 8.84
C MET A 1 -9.33 14.84 10.00
N GLY A 2 -8.49 13.99 10.62
CA GLY A 2 -7.68 14.38 11.77
C GLY A 2 -6.63 15.43 11.39
N ALA A 3 -6.64 16.57 12.09
CA ALA A 3 -5.64 17.63 11.96
C ALA A 3 -4.52 17.54 13.01
N GLY A 4 -4.62 16.58 13.94
CA GLY A 4 -3.63 16.38 15.00
C GLY A 4 -2.29 15.91 14.47
N THR A 5 -1.21 16.25 15.17
CA THR A 5 0.17 15.83 14.88
C THR A 5 0.70 16.23 13.49
N LYS A 6 0.03 17.18 12.82
CA LYS A 6 0.44 17.75 11.54
C LYS A 6 0.98 19.16 11.73
N SER A 7 1.87 19.59 10.84
CA SER A 7 2.46 20.94 10.88
C SER A 7 2.57 21.62 9.52
N ASP A 8 2.44 20.88 8.41
CA ASP A 8 2.63 21.40 7.07
C ASP A 8 1.28 21.70 6.38
N PRO A 9 0.87 22.97 6.28
CA PRO A 9 -0.40 23.34 5.65
C PRO A 9 -0.39 23.08 4.13
N THR A 10 0.77 22.96 3.49
CA THR A 10 0.88 22.70 2.04
C THR A 10 0.52 21.26 1.67
N LYS A 11 0.42 20.38 2.68
CA LYS A 11 0.04 18.97 2.51
C LYS A 11 -1.46 18.73 2.68
N ILE A 12 -2.25 19.77 2.91
CA ILE A 12 -3.70 19.68 3.02
C ILE A 12 -4.29 19.62 1.61
N VAL A 13 -5.15 18.63 1.38
CA VAL A 13 -5.79 18.38 0.09
C VAL A 13 -7.28 18.09 0.27
N VAL A 14 -8.05 18.37 -0.77
CA VAL A 14 -9.44 17.92 -0.90
C VAL A 14 -9.46 16.76 -1.88
N GLY A 15 -10.00 15.62 -1.45
CA GLY A 15 -10.08 14.42 -2.27
C GLY A 15 -11.20 13.51 -1.83
N ASP A 16 -11.35 12.36 -2.48
CA ASP A 16 -12.38 11.40 -2.11
C ASP A 16 -12.02 10.66 -0.81
N ILE A 17 -13.03 10.22 -0.05
CA ILE A 17 -12.83 9.40 1.15
C ILE A 17 -11.98 8.16 0.87
N GLY A 18 -12.12 7.55 -0.31
CA GLY A 18 -11.36 6.40 -0.77
C GLY A 18 -9.87 6.67 -0.90
N THR A 19 -9.47 7.91 -1.24
CA THR A 19 -8.08 8.33 -1.43
C THR A 19 -7.43 8.92 -0.18
N SER A 20 -8.20 9.08 0.91
CA SER A 20 -7.68 9.61 2.18
C SER A 20 -6.56 8.72 2.75
N THR A 21 -5.48 9.32 3.23
CA THR A 21 -4.30 8.61 3.76
C THR A 21 -3.68 9.36 4.94
N ASP A 22 -2.70 8.73 5.61
CA ASP A 22 -1.80 9.36 6.57
C ASP A 22 -2.47 9.96 7.83
N ASP A 23 -3.64 9.44 8.21
CA ASP A 23 -4.35 9.78 9.45
C ASP A 23 -5.16 8.58 9.98
N GLY A 24 -5.04 8.31 11.28
CA GLY A 24 -5.72 7.20 11.95
C GLY A 24 -7.24 7.34 11.97
N LEU A 25 -7.75 8.58 12.14
CA LEU A 25 -9.19 8.85 12.11
C LEU A 25 -9.77 8.60 10.71
N SER A 26 -9.11 9.10 9.66
CA SER A 26 -9.47 8.86 8.27
C SER A 26 -9.57 7.37 7.94
N ARG A 27 -8.59 6.59 8.40
CA ARG A 27 -8.56 5.13 8.20
C ARG A 27 -9.74 4.44 8.89
N ALA A 28 -10.02 4.79 10.15
CA ALA A 28 -11.13 4.22 10.90
C ALA A 28 -12.50 4.55 10.26
N THR A 29 -12.69 5.81 9.87
CA THR A 29 -13.90 6.26 9.16
C THR A 29 -14.07 5.54 7.83
N ARG A 30 -13.02 5.47 7.01
CA ARG A 30 -13.06 4.76 5.72
C ARG A 30 -13.37 3.27 5.87
N ARG A 31 -12.79 2.59 6.88
CA ARG A 31 -13.10 1.18 7.16
C ARG A 31 -14.58 0.98 7.47
N ARG A 32 -15.16 1.83 8.33
CA ARG A 32 -16.60 1.76 8.68
C ARG A 32 -17.49 2.03 7.47
N LEU A 33 -17.14 3.03 6.65
CA LEU A 33 -17.88 3.34 5.42
C LEU A 33 -17.84 2.19 4.41
N LYS A 34 -16.68 1.54 4.23
CA LYS A 34 -16.55 0.37 3.36
C LYS A 34 -17.46 -0.79 3.80
N LEU A 35 -17.63 -1.00 5.11
CA LEU A 35 -18.51 -2.07 5.63
C LEU A 35 -19.99 -1.84 5.29
N VAL A 36 -20.42 -0.59 5.10
CA VAL A 36 -21.79 -0.24 4.67
C VAL A 36 -21.89 0.00 3.16
N GLY A 37 -20.88 -0.43 2.39
CA GLY A 37 -20.87 -0.34 0.93
C GLY A 37 -20.41 1.00 0.34
N VAL A 38 -19.97 1.95 1.17
CA VAL A 38 -19.50 3.27 0.72
C VAL A 38 -17.98 3.25 0.53
N THR A 39 -17.53 3.20 -0.71
CA THR A 39 -16.11 3.15 -1.08
C THR A 39 -15.57 4.45 -1.67
N ALA A 40 -16.45 5.27 -2.25
CA ALA A 40 -16.15 6.57 -2.87
C ALA A 40 -17.40 7.46 -2.93
N GLY A 41 -17.24 8.70 -3.41
CA GLY A 41 -18.31 9.68 -3.59
C GLY A 41 -18.44 10.71 -2.48
N ILE A 42 -17.54 10.71 -1.49
CA ILE A 42 -17.58 11.64 -0.36
C ILE A 42 -16.32 12.51 -0.38
N PRO A 43 -16.42 13.80 -0.71
CA PRO A 43 -15.29 14.71 -0.64
C PRO A 43 -14.88 14.96 0.80
N VAL A 44 -13.59 14.86 1.08
CA VAL A 44 -13.01 15.03 2.41
C VAL A 44 -11.74 15.88 2.34
N VAL A 45 -11.53 16.68 3.38
CA VAL A 45 -10.27 17.40 3.60
C VAL A 45 -9.38 16.59 4.52
N TYR A 46 -8.18 16.26 4.04
CA TYR A 46 -7.17 15.48 4.75
C TYR A 46 -5.76 15.99 4.44
N SER A 47 -4.77 15.54 5.21
CA SER A 47 -3.37 15.90 5.01
C SER A 47 -2.54 14.68 4.64
N THR A 48 -1.75 14.78 3.56
CA THR A 48 -0.79 13.76 3.11
C THR A 48 0.55 13.83 3.87
N GLU A 49 0.64 14.65 4.92
CA GLU A 49 1.83 14.73 5.75
C GLU A 49 1.98 13.43 6.56
N LYS A 50 3.12 12.76 6.43
CA LYS A 50 3.39 11.51 7.15
C LYS A 50 3.61 11.78 8.64
N MET A 51 3.06 10.91 9.47
CA MET A 51 3.49 10.80 10.87
C MET A 51 4.83 10.04 10.90
N GLY A 52 5.80 10.48 11.68
CA GLY A 52 7.14 9.87 11.67
C GLY A 52 8.06 10.39 12.76
N GLU A 53 9.30 9.92 12.73
CA GLU A 53 10.35 10.28 13.68
C GLU A 53 10.52 11.81 13.80
N GLY A 54 10.53 12.33 15.03
CA GLY A 54 10.60 13.76 15.30
C GLY A 54 9.27 14.53 15.18
N LYS A 55 8.15 13.87 14.80
CA LYS A 55 6.81 14.48 14.86
C LYS A 55 6.15 14.20 16.21
N ALA A 56 5.27 15.11 16.61
CA ALA A 56 4.50 14.96 17.83
C ALA A 56 3.66 13.67 17.75
N ALA A 57 3.65 12.89 18.84
CA ALA A 57 2.87 11.67 18.97
C ALA A 57 2.22 11.65 20.35
N LEU A 58 1.29 10.70 20.56
CA LEU A 58 0.84 10.42 21.92
C LEU A 58 2.03 9.87 22.71
N LEU A 59 2.43 10.61 23.74
CA LEU A 59 3.42 10.11 24.69
C LEU A 59 2.82 8.90 25.43
N PRO A 60 3.64 7.87 25.73
CA PRO A 60 3.19 6.77 26.57
C PRO A 60 2.77 7.29 27.94
N LEU A 61 1.70 6.71 28.50
CA LEU A 61 1.34 6.97 29.88
C LEU A 61 2.38 6.31 30.80
N PRO A 62 2.70 6.91 31.96
CA PRO A 62 3.47 6.23 32.99
C PRO A 62 2.78 4.91 33.41
N ASP A 63 3.56 3.87 33.66
CA ASP A 63 3.03 2.53 34.00
C ASP A 63 2.13 2.56 35.26
N GLU A 64 2.39 3.48 36.18
CA GLU A 64 1.59 3.71 37.39
C GLU A 64 0.15 4.17 37.10
N GLU A 65 -0.06 4.97 36.05
CA GLU A 65 -1.40 5.40 35.64
C GLU A 65 -2.15 4.27 34.94
N PHE A 66 -1.43 3.38 34.24
CA PHE A 66 -2.02 2.21 33.58
C PHE A 66 -2.59 1.20 34.58
N GLN A 67 -2.05 1.15 35.80
CA GLN A 67 -2.50 0.26 36.87
C GLN A 67 -3.74 0.77 37.61
N LYS A 68 -4.09 2.07 37.49
CA LYS A 68 -5.19 2.69 38.24
C LYS A 68 -6.59 2.44 37.65
N GLY A 69 -6.69 1.85 36.46
CA GLY A 69 -7.97 1.48 35.86
C GLY A 69 -8.00 1.61 34.34
N SER A 70 -9.21 1.58 33.76
CA SER A 70 -9.39 1.80 32.33
C SER A 70 -9.00 3.22 31.97
N VAL A 71 -8.19 3.40 30.91
CA VAL A 71 -7.64 4.70 30.48
C VAL A 71 -8.72 5.76 30.18
N GLY A 72 -9.99 5.38 30.04
CA GLY A 72 -11.12 6.32 29.90
C GLY A 72 -11.54 6.99 31.22
N ASP A 73 -11.25 6.36 32.36
CA ASP A 73 -11.74 6.75 33.69
C ASP A 73 -10.75 7.67 34.43
N LEU A 74 -9.54 7.86 33.87
CA LEU A 74 -8.48 8.73 34.41
C LEU A 74 -8.63 10.20 33.96
N GLY A 75 -9.80 10.56 33.41
CA GLY A 75 -10.11 11.92 32.99
C GLY A 75 -10.31 12.84 34.19
N PRO A 76 -9.88 14.12 34.12
CA PRO A 76 -10.18 15.09 35.18
C PRO A 76 -11.69 15.35 35.34
N LEU A 77 -12.49 14.97 34.33
CA LEU A 77 -13.94 15.04 34.29
C LEU A 77 -14.50 13.80 33.58
N PRO A 78 -15.75 13.39 33.87
CA PRO A 78 -16.47 12.40 33.06
C PRO A 78 -16.46 12.83 31.58
N ASP A 79 -16.20 11.89 30.67
CA ASP A 79 -16.10 12.08 29.22
C ASP A 79 -14.92 12.94 28.70
N PHE A 80 -14.04 13.44 29.56
CA PHE A 80 -12.81 14.09 29.10
C PHE A 80 -11.79 13.05 28.64
N ARG A 81 -11.29 13.21 27.41
CA ARG A 81 -10.23 12.33 26.89
C ARG A 81 -8.95 12.54 27.69
N VAL A 82 -8.50 11.47 28.34
CA VAL A 82 -7.23 11.39 29.08
C VAL A 82 -6.03 11.67 28.19
N ARG A 83 -6.16 11.42 26.88
CA ARG A 83 -5.10 11.62 25.89
C ARG A 83 -5.60 12.49 24.74
N ILE A 84 -5.07 13.70 24.65
CA ILE A 84 -5.33 14.64 23.56
C ILE A 84 -4.12 14.60 22.63
N LEU A 85 -4.35 14.21 21.37
CA LEU A 85 -3.32 14.34 20.33
C LEU A 85 -2.96 15.83 20.22
N PRO A 86 -1.67 16.20 20.28
CA PRO A 86 -1.27 17.59 20.16
C PRO A 86 -1.68 18.12 18.78
N VAL A 87 -2.22 19.33 18.77
CA VAL A 87 -2.70 19.99 17.56
C VAL A 87 -2.05 21.37 17.46
N LEU A 88 -1.37 21.63 16.35
CA LEU A 88 -0.91 22.97 16.03
C LEU A 88 -2.12 23.78 15.56
N GLY A 89 -2.48 24.87 16.25
CA GLY A 89 -3.74 25.61 16.01
C GLY A 89 -3.95 26.10 14.57
N THR A 90 -2.87 26.31 13.81
CA THR A 90 -2.93 26.65 12.38
C THR A 90 -3.54 25.53 11.54
N MET A 91 -3.34 24.26 11.92
CA MET A 91 -3.80 23.12 11.11
C MET A 91 -5.33 23.00 11.10
N PRO A 92 -6.06 22.99 12.23
CA PRO A 92 -7.52 23.03 12.21
C PRO A 92 -8.09 24.23 11.47
N ALA A 93 -7.45 25.41 11.58
CA ALA A 93 -7.88 26.62 10.88
C ALA A 93 -7.79 26.44 9.36
N VAL A 94 -6.66 25.94 8.84
CA VAL A 94 -6.48 25.70 7.40
C VAL A 94 -7.41 24.58 6.91
N PHE A 95 -7.62 23.51 7.69
CA PHE A 95 -8.62 22.49 7.39
C PHE A 95 -10.02 23.11 7.27
N GLY A 96 -10.42 23.95 8.23
CA GLY A 96 -11.70 24.64 8.24
C GLY A 96 -11.88 25.56 7.03
N TYR A 97 -10.88 26.38 6.72
CA TYR A 97 -10.91 27.23 5.53
C TYR A 97 -11.01 26.43 4.23
N THR A 98 -10.30 25.31 4.16
CA THR A 98 -10.35 24.43 2.98
C THR A 98 -11.75 23.83 2.79
N VAL A 99 -12.40 23.38 3.88
CA VAL A 99 -13.79 22.88 3.85
C VAL A 99 -14.76 24.00 3.46
N ALA A 100 -14.65 25.17 4.07
CA ALA A 100 -15.53 26.30 3.78
C ALA A 100 -15.42 26.72 2.31
N ASN A 101 -14.19 26.83 1.78
CA ASN A 101 -13.96 27.15 0.39
C ASN A 101 -14.51 26.08 -0.55
N HIS A 102 -14.34 24.79 -0.23
CA HIS A 102 -14.96 23.70 -0.99
C HIS A 102 -16.47 23.87 -1.12
N ILE A 103 -17.15 24.14 0.00
CA ILE A 103 -18.60 24.29 0.05
C ILE A 103 -19.05 25.52 -0.74
N ILE A 104 -18.40 26.67 -0.54
CA ILE A 104 -18.74 27.91 -1.23
C ILE A 104 -18.66 27.73 -2.74
N LEU A 105 -17.53 27.20 -3.24
CA LEU A 105 -17.33 26.98 -4.68
C LEU A 105 -18.31 25.94 -5.25
N LYS A 106 -18.66 24.92 -4.46
CA LYS A 106 -19.63 23.89 -4.86
C LYS A 106 -21.04 24.46 -4.99
N ILE A 107 -21.45 25.34 -4.07
CA ILE A 107 -22.78 25.98 -4.08
C ILE A 107 -22.90 26.99 -5.22
N THR A 108 -21.85 27.78 -5.48
CA THR A 108 -21.87 28.80 -6.52
C THR A 108 -21.70 28.23 -7.93
N GLY A 109 -21.34 26.94 -8.05
CA GLY A 109 -21.02 26.32 -9.34
C GLY A 109 -19.73 26.86 -9.96
N TYR A 110 -18.85 27.48 -9.16
CA TYR A 110 -17.58 28.01 -9.64
C TYR A 110 -16.67 26.85 -10.09
N PRO A 111 -15.97 26.95 -11.22
CA PRO A 111 -15.08 25.90 -11.71
C PRO A 111 -13.99 25.61 -10.67
N LEU A 112 -13.93 24.37 -10.22
CA LEU A 112 -13.03 23.93 -9.17
C LEU A 112 -12.42 22.58 -9.53
N GLU A 113 -11.12 22.57 -9.76
CA GLU A 113 -10.32 21.37 -9.96
C GLU A 113 -9.36 21.21 -8.78
N TYR A 114 -9.52 20.16 -7.99
CA TYR A 114 -8.55 19.83 -6.96
C TYR A 114 -7.37 19.10 -7.56
N ALA A 115 -6.17 19.38 -7.02
CA ALA A 115 -5.00 18.57 -7.30
C ALA A 115 -5.32 17.12 -6.93
N GLN A 116 -5.36 16.24 -7.95
CA GLN A 116 -5.54 14.82 -7.74
C GLN A 116 -4.39 14.33 -6.86
N GLY A 117 -4.67 14.00 -5.60
CA GLY A 117 -3.66 13.36 -4.74
C GLY A 117 -3.19 12.10 -5.44
N LYS A 118 -1.92 12.08 -5.88
CA LYS A 118 -1.28 11.06 -6.73
C LYS A 118 -2.24 9.95 -7.18
N ALA A 119 -3.17 10.26 -8.08
CA ALA A 119 -4.10 9.28 -8.61
C ALA A 119 -3.34 8.39 -9.60
N ARG A 120 -2.52 7.49 -9.04
CA ARG A 120 -1.72 6.51 -9.77
C ARG A 120 -2.46 5.18 -9.88
N ASP A 121 -3.78 5.17 -9.65
CA ASP A 121 -4.61 3.96 -9.68
C ASP A 121 -4.44 3.21 -11.01
N LYS A 122 -4.49 3.91 -12.15
CA LYS A 122 -4.21 3.30 -13.47
C LYS A 122 -2.80 2.70 -13.58
N MET A 123 -1.81 3.33 -12.94
CA MET A 123 -0.45 2.79 -12.89
C MET A 123 -0.41 1.54 -12.02
N TYR A 124 -1.04 1.56 -10.84
CA TYR A 124 -1.11 0.41 -9.93
C TYR A 124 -1.87 -0.76 -10.55
N ASP A 125 -2.99 -0.51 -11.23
CA ASP A 125 -3.75 -1.51 -11.98
C ASP A 125 -2.89 -2.13 -13.09
N GLY A 126 -2.14 -1.30 -13.82
CA GLY A 126 -1.21 -1.76 -14.86
C GLY A 126 -0.09 -2.64 -14.29
N ILE A 127 0.46 -2.29 -13.13
CA ILE A 127 1.48 -3.08 -12.45
C ILE A 127 0.88 -4.39 -11.92
N LEU A 128 -0.32 -4.36 -11.33
CA LEU A 128 -1.02 -5.55 -10.85
C LEU A 128 -1.33 -6.52 -12.00
N ALA A 129 -1.78 -6.00 -13.14
CA ALA A 129 -2.00 -6.80 -14.35
C ALA A 129 -0.70 -7.43 -14.87
N PHE A 130 0.43 -6.72 -14.75
CA PHE A 130 1.74 -7.27 -15.09
C PHE A 130 2.12 -8.42 -14.14
N VAL A 131 1.96 -8.25 -12.82
CA VAL A 131 2.23 -9.30 -11.81
C VAL A 131 1.39 -10.55 -12.10
N GLN A 132 0.07 -10.36 -12.32
CA GLN A 132 -0.85 -11.44 -12.71
C GLN A 132 -0.36 -12.19 -13.95
N SER A 133 -0.01 -11.47 -15.01
CA SER A 133 0.50 -12.05 -16.26
C SER A 133 1.85 -12.77 -16.07
N SER A 134 2.70 -12.27 -15.17
CA SER A 134 3.99 -12.87 -14.85
C SER A 134 3.81 -14.20 -14.14
N GLU A 135 2.93 -14.26 -13.14
CA GLU A 135 2.67 -15.49 -12.38
C GLU A 135 2.02 -16.57 -13.26
N GLU A 136 1.10 -16.21 -14.15
CA GLU A 136 0.55 -17.16 -15.14
C GLU A 136 1.64 -17.78 -16.02
N LYS A 137 2.62 -16.98 -16.44
CA LYS A 137 3.76 -17.44 -17.23
C LYS A 137 4.70 -18.36 -16.46
N ILE A 138 4.85 -18.17 -15.15
CA ILE A 138 5.67 -19.03 -14.28
C ILE A 138 4.98 -20.39 -14.13
N VAL A 139 3.67 -20.41 -13.86
CA VAL A 139 2.91 -21.66 -13.70
C VAL A 139 2.90 -22.45 -15.03
N ARG A 140 2.75 -21.78 -16.18
CA ARG A 140 2.84 -22.44 -17.50
C ARG A 140 4.24 -22.95 -17.87
N ALA A 141 5.30 -22.33 -17.33
CA ALA A 141 6.67 -22.77 -17.56
C ALA A 141 7.09 -23.96 -16.68
N SER A 142 6.23 -24.42 -15.78
CA SER A 142 6.52 -25.58 -14.94
C SER A 142 6.60 -26.87 -15.77
N PRO A 143 7.60 -27.75 -15.55
CA PRO A 143 7.75 -28.98 -16.32
C PRO A 143 6.49 -29.86 -16.28
N GLY A 144 6.00 -30.27 -17.45
CA GLY A 144 4.80 -31.11 -17.57
C GLY A 144 3.47 -30.40 -17.31
N ALA A 145 3.46 -29.07 -17.19
CA ALA A 145 2.24 -28.31 -16.96
C ALA A 145 1.36 -28.21 -18.22
N PRO A 146 0.03 -28.45 -18.12
CA PRO A 146 -0.91 -28.19 -19.21
C PRO A 146 -0.93 -26.72 -19.64
N SER A 147 -1.23 -26.44 -20.91
CA SER A 147 -1.26 -25.07 -21.44
C SER A 147 -2.30 -24.16 -20.76
N ASP A 148 -3.37 -24.76 -20.22
CA ASP A 148 -4.47 -24.09 -19.54
C ASP A 148 -4.28 -23.97 -18.01
N ILE A 149 -3.15 -24.45 -17.46
CA ILE A 149 -2.92 -24.48 -16.01
C ILE A 149 -3.07 -23.11 -15.35
N GLY A 150 -2.65 -22.05 -16.06
CA GLY A 150 -2.69 -20.68 -15.58
C GLY A 150 -4.04 -19.97 -15.78
N VAL A 151 -4.99 -20.58 -16.50
CA VAL A 151 -6.31 -19.97 -16.73
C VAL A 151 -7.06 -19.88 -15.40
N GLY A 152 -7.52 -18.67 -15.07
CA GLY A 152 -8.23 -18.38 -13.83
C GLY A 152 -7.33 -18.24 -12.59
N LEU A 153 -6.00 -18.24 -12.75
CA LEU A 153 -5.08 -17.99 -11.65
C LEU A 153 -5.37 -16.61 -11.04
N LYS A 154 -5.39 -16.51 -9.72
CA LYS A 154 -5.47 -15.24 -8.99
C LYS A 154 -4.15 -14.97 -8.29
N VAL A 155 -3.73 -13.72 -8.22
CA VAL A 155 -2.62 -13.30 -7.36
C VAL A 155 -3.17 -12.72 -6.06
N PRO A 156 -2.68 -13.14 -4.88
CA PRO A 156 -3.12 -12.60 -3.60
C PRO A 156 -2.39 -11.27 -3.31
N ILE A 157 -2.44 -10.32 -4.25
CA ILE A 157 -1.83 -8.98 -4.18
C ILE A 157 -2.89 -7.94 -4.55
N THR A 158 -3.00 -6.87 -3.77
CA THR A 158 -3.96 -5.78 -3.96
C THR A 158 -3.29 -4.54 -4.54
N THR A 159 -4.06 -3.61 -5.08
CA THR A 159 -3.55 -2.30 -5.55
C THR A 159 -2.87 -1.49 -4.43
N GLY A 160 -3.31 -1.65 -3.17
CA GLY A 160 -2.66 -1.04 -2.01
C GLY A 160 -1.27 -1.62 -1.74
N ASP A 161 -1.09 -2.93 -1.92
CA ASP A 161 0.21 -3.58 -1.80
C ASP A 161 1.18 -3.08 -2.88
N ILE A 162 0.69 -2.88 -4.11
CA ILE A 162 1.47 -2.28 -5.20
C ILE A 162 1.91 -0.87 -4.83
N ALA A 163 1.00 -0.04 -4.33
CA ALA A 163 1.30 1.34 -3.91
C ALA A 163 2.38 1.36 -2.82
N PHE A 164 2.27 0.50 -1.80
CA PHE A 164 3.26 0.36 -0.74
C PHE A 164 4.64 -0.04 -1.29
N LEU A 165 4.70 -1.12 -2.09
CA LEU A 165 5.96 -1.62 -2.63
C LEU A 165 6.64 -0.56 -3.51
N VAL A 166 5.92 0.02 -4.46
CA VAL A 166 6.51 0.95 -5.42
C VAL A 166 6.87 2.27 -4.75
N GLU A 167 5.98 2.86 -3.95
CA GLU A 167 6.19 4.21 -3.41
C GLU A 167 7.01 4.24 -2.13
N GLU A 168 6.83 3.28 -1.23
CA GLU A 168 7.45 3.30 0.10
C GLU A 168 8.72 2.46 0.13
N LEU A 169 8.62 1.19 -0.25
CA LEU A 169 9.75 0.26 -0.16
C LEU A 169 10.84 0.58 -1.19
N TYR A 170 10.43 0.73 -2.46
CA TYR A 170 11.35 0.97 -3.59
C TYR A 170 11.45 2.45 -3.98
N ARG A 171 10.73 3.35 -3.31
CA ARG A 171 10.84 4.82 -3.46
C ARG A 171 10.73 5.30 -4.91
N GLY A 172 9.89 4.63 -5.71
CA GLY A 172 9.63 4.96 -7.10
C GLY A 172 10.83 4.75 -8.02
N ARG A 173 11.69 3.76 -7.74
CA ARG A 173 12.88 3.45 -8.54
C ARG A 173 13.04 1.95 -8.74
N SER A 174 13.66 1.57 -9.85
CA SER A 174 14.16 0.20 -10.05
C SER A 174 15.21 -0.13 -9.00
N VAL A 175 15.12 -1.33 -8.43
CA VAL A 175 16.13 -1.88 -7.51
C VAL A 175 17.45 -2.22 -8.23
N VAL A 176 17.42 -2.39 -9.56
CA VAL A 176 18.60 -2.76 -10.36
C VAL A 176 19.32 -1.51 -10.87
N THR A 177 18.60 -0.59 -11.51
CA THR A 177 19.20 0.55 -12.22
C THR A 177 18.91 1.91 -11.58
N GLY A 178 17.97 1.99 -10.64
CA GLY A 178 17.52 3.26 -10.04
C GLY A 178 16.65 4.12 -10.96
N ILE A 179 16.35 3.68 -12.18
CA ILE A 179 15.52 4.37 -13.16
C ILE A 179 14.08 4.48 -12.61
N PRO A 180 13.43 5.67 -12.65
CA PRO A 180 12.12 5.89 -12.04
C PRO A 180 10.92 5.72 -13.00
N THR A 181 11.14 5.34 -14.26
CA THR A 181 10.10 5.28 -15.30
C THR A 181 9.80 3.84 -15.71
N LYS A 182 8.57 3.61 -16.20
CA LYS A 182 8.07 2.30 -16.64
C LYS A 182 8.29 1.19 -15.59
N LEU A 183 8.01 1.49 -14.33
CA LEU A 183 8.19 0.56 -13.22
C LEU A 183 7.11 -0.51 -13.22
N VAL A 184 7.52 -1.74 -12.92
CA VAL A 184 6.66 -2.91 -12.68
C VAL A 184 7.18 -3.69 -11.48
N LEU A 185 6.35 -4.57 -10.94
CA LEU A 185 6.74 -5.53 -9.92
C LEU A 185 6.81 -6.93 -10.54
N VAL A 186 7.83 -7.70 -10.16
CA VAL A 186 8.03 -9.08 -10.61
C VAL A 186 8.55 -9.93 -9.46
N ARG A 187 8.23 -11.22 -9.45
CA ARG A 187 8.79 -12.18 -8.50
C ARG A 187 10.32 -12.19 -8.64
N TRP A 188 11.05 -12.18 -7.52
CA TRP A 188 12.51 -12.15 -7.54
C TRP A 188 13.14 -13.53 -7.73
N GLN A 189 12.63 -14.54 -7.04
CA GLN A 189 13.24 -15.87 -7.03
C GLN A 189 12.36 -16.88 -7.76
N LYS A 190 12.98 -17.77 -8.54
CA LYS A 190 12.30 -18.90 -9.18
C LYS A 190 11.69 -19.78 -8.07
N PRO A 191 10.37 -20.00 -8.06
CA PRO A 191 9.73 -20.81 -7.03
C PRO A 191 10.13 -22.28 -7.17
N ALA A 192 10.09 -23.02 -6.06
CA ALA A 192 10.29 -24.48 -6.11
C ALA A 192 9.24 -25.13 -7.02
N ALA A 193 9.63 -26.20 -7.73
CA ALA A 193 8.76 -26.86 -8.68
C ALA A 193 7.42 -27.25 -8.04
N GLY A 194 6.30 -26.87 -8.68
CA GLY A 194 4.95 -27.17 -8.20
C GLY A 194 4.47 -26.33 -7.00
N SER A 195 5.30 -25.48 -6.40
CA SER A 195 4.92 -24.70 -5.21
C SER A 195 4.08 -23.45 -5.51
N THR A 196 4.13 -22.95 -6.74
CA THR A 196 3.49 -21.68 -7.13
C THR A 196 1.97 -21.76 -7.13
N LEU A 197 1.41 -22.89 -7.58
CA LEU A 197 -0.03 -23.06 -7.72
C LEU A 197 -0.64 -23.61 -6.43
N VAL A 198 -1.49 -22.80 -5.80
CA VAL A 198 -2.33 -23.20 -4.68
C VAL A 198 -3.74 -23.45 -5.21
N ARG A 199 -4.28 -24.62 -4.92
CA ARG A 199 -5.64 -25.04 -5.28
C ARG A 199 -6.48 -25.09 -4.02
N ILE A 200 -7.58 -24.35 -4.01
CA ILE A 200 -8.57 -24.40 -2.93
C ILE A 200 -9.84 -24.97 -3.56
N SER A 201 -10.29 -26.10 -3.02
CA SER A 201 -11.50 -26.82 -3.45
C SER A 201 -12.23 -27.30 -2.21
N ASP A 202 -13.54 -27.08 -2.18
CA ASP A 202 -14.43 -27.53 -1.11
C ASP A 202 -15.14 -28.87 -1.48
N GLY A 203 -14.63 -29.59 -2.48
CA GLY A 203 -15.19 -30.87 -2.93
C GLY A 203 -16.37 -30.75 -3.90
N GLU A 204 -16.90 -29.54 -4.15
CA GLU A 204 -17.84 -29.23 -5.23
C GLU A 204 -17.14 -28.56 -6.43
N THR A 205 -17.77 -28.66 -7.59
CA THR A 205 -17.30 -28.43 -8.98
C THR A 205 -16.46 -27.18 -9.32
N THR A 206 -16.19 -26.28 -8.37
CA THR A 206 -15.44 -25.04 -8.58
C THR A 206 -14.10 -25.05 -7.84
N GLU A 207 -13.00 -25.06 -8.60
CA GLU A 207 -11.63 -24.96 -8.08
C GLU A 207 -11.14 -23.50 -8.17
N GLN A 208 -10.72 -22.92 -7.04
CA GLN A 208 -10.01 -21.64 -7.04
C GLN A 208 -8.51 -21.88 -7.17
N LYS A 209 -7.90 -21.28 -8.20
CA LYS A 209 -6.45 -21.28 -8.43
C LYS A 209 -5.86 -19.97 -7.93
N SER A 210 -4.89 -20.03 -7.02
CA SER A 210 -4.15 -18.87 -6.55
C SER A 210 -2.65 -19.09 -6.69
N SER A 211 -1.90 -18.02 -6.94
CA SER A 211 -0.46 -18.03 -6.73
C SER A 211 -0.15 -18.02 -5.23
N ASN A 212 0.95 -18.66 -4.82
CA ASN A 212 1.51 -18.57 -3.47
C ASN A 212 2.28 -17.25 -3.20
N LEU A 213 2.24 -16.31 -4.14
CA LEU A 213 2.99 -15.05 -4.13
C LEU A 213 2.80 -14.26 -2.84
N LYS A 214 3.91 -13.86 -2.23
CA LYS A 214 3.94 -12.95 -1.07
C LYS A 214 4.45 -11.57 -1.45
N LEU A 215 4.21 -10.57 -0.59
CA LEU A 215 4.67 -9.20 -0.80
C LEU A 215 6.20 -9.15 -0.89
N ARG A 216 6.88 -9.86 0.02
CA ARG A 216 8.34 -9.95 0.05
C ARG A 216 8.95 -10.60 -1.19
N ASP A 217 8.17 -11.36 -1.96
CA ASP A 217 8.67 -12.04 -3.14
C ASP A 217 8.84 -11.08 -4.34
N LEU A 218 8.26 -9.87 -4.27
CA LEU A 218 8.22 -8.90 -5.35
C LEU A 218 9.35 -7.86 -5.28
N VAL A 219 9.95 -7.59 -6.44
CA VAL A 219 10.92 -6.51 -6.65
C VAL A 219 10.45 -5.49 -7.67
N CYS A 220 10.81 -4.23 -7.45
CA CYS A 220 10.53 -3.14 -8.38
C CYS A 220 11.64 -3.00 -9.41
N MET A 221 11.27 -3.05 -10.69
CA MET A 221 12.17 -3.01 -11.83
C MET A 221 11.56 -2.17 -12.95
N THR A 222 12.38 -1.73 -13.90
CA THR A 222 11.81 -1.27 -15.18
C THR A 222 11.17 -2.45 -15.92
N LYS A 223 10.20 -2.18 -16.80
CA LYS A 223 9.54 -3.22 -17.60
C LYS A 223 10.51 -4.08 -18.42
N ASP A 224 11.60 -3.48 -18.92
CA ASP A 224 12.59 -4.18 -19.72
C ASP A 224 13.48 -5.09 -18.85
N GLU A 225 13.89 -4.61 -17.68
CA GLU A 225 14.58 -5.42 -16.65
C GLU A 225 13.73 -6.61 -16.20
N ALA A 226 12.45 -6.36 -15.88
CA ALA A 226 11.53 -7.41 -15.44
C ALA A 226 11.29 -8.45 -16.53
N THR A 227 11.21 -8.03 -17.80
CA THR A 227 11.05 -8.96 -18.94
C THR A 227 12.30 -9.83 -19.12
N ARG A 228 13.50 -9.24 -18.99
CA ARG A 228 14.77 -9.98 -19.00
C ARG A 228 14.84 -10.94 -17.82
N HIS A 229 14.49 -10.50 -16.62
CA HIS A 229 14.48 -11.32 -15.41
C HIS A 229 13.54 -12.52 -15.53
N GLN A 230 12.31 -12.29 -16.00
CA GLN A 230 11.31 -13.33 -16.22
C GLN A 230 11.82 -14.40 -17.20
N LYS A 231 12.43 -13.97 -18.31
CA LYS A 231 12.93 -14.88 -19.33
C LYS A 231 14.13 -15.69 -18.84
N GLU A 232 15.11 -15.03 -18.24
CA GLU A 232 16.41 -15.62 -17.95
C GLU A 232 16.42 -16.43 -16.65
N VAL A 233 15.72 -15.96 -15.61
CA VAL A 233 15.73 -16.55 -14.26
C VAL A 233 14.46 -17.33 -13.96
N LEU A 234 13.28 -16.72 -14.14
CA LEU A 234 12.03 -17.36 -13.71
C LEU A 234 11.58 -18.48 -14.65
N GLN A 235 11.80 -18.32 -15.95
CA GLN A 235 11.51 -19.31 -16.99
C GLN A 235 12.76 -20.04 -17.48
N GLY A 236 13.93 -19.40 -17.39
CA GLY A 236 15.20 -19.98 -17.78
C GLY A 236 15.91 -20.70 -16.63
N ASP A 237 17.18 -21.01 -16.87
CA ASP A 237 18.03 -21.79 -15.95
C ASP A 237 19.11 -20.95 -15.27
N LYS A 238 19.16 -19.64 -15.53
CA LYS A 238 20.13 -18.76 -14.88
C LYS A 238 19.76 -18.54 -13.42
N THR A 239 20.78 -18.55 -12.57
CA THR A 239 20.66 -18.13 -11.19
C THR A 239 20.64 -16.60 -11.09
N LEU A 240 20.26 -16.08 -9.92
CA LEU A 240 20.32 -14.63 -9.66
C LEU A 240 21.74 -14.07 -9.81
N ALA A 241 22.75 -14.83 -9.36
CA ALA A 241 24.15 -14.44 -9.44
C ALA A 241 24.70 -14.40 -10.88
N ASP A 242 24.09 -15.16 -11.80
CA ASP A 242 24.46 -15.11 -13.22
C ASP A 242 23.95 -13.84 -13.92
N LEU A 243 22.91 -13.21 -13.37
CA LEU A 243 22.23 -12.06 -13.98
C LEU A 243 22.53 -10.73 -13.28
N TYR A 244 22.76 -10.76 -11.97
CA TYR A 244 22.93 -9.56 -11.14
C TYR A 244 24.22 -9.61 -10.34
N GLY A 245 24.85 -8.45 -10.17
CA GLY A 245 25.99 -8.30 -9.27
C GLY A 245 25.60 -8.44 -7.79
N PRO A 246 26.56 -8.75 -6.91
CA PRO A 246 26.31 -9.00 -5.49
C PRO A 246 25.64 -7.81 -4.78
N GLU A 247 25.97 -6.58 -5.16
CA GLU A 247 25.39 -5.36 -4.59
C GLU A 247 23.86 -5.28 -4.80
N VAL A 248 23.38 -5.70 -5.98
CA VAL A 248 21.94 -5.69 -6.30
C VAL A 248 21.22 -6.77 -5.50
N ILE A 249 21.83 -7.95 -5.37
CA ILE A 249 21.26 -9.07 -4.61
C ILE A 249 21.14 -8.68 -3.14
N GLU A 250 22.21 -8.14 -2.54
CA GLU A 250 22.20 -7.67 -1.15
C GLU A 250 21.17 -6.55 -0.93
N LEU A 251 21.06 -5.61 -1.87
CA LEU A 251 20.07 -4.55 -1.82
C LEU A 251 18.64 -5.13 -1.84
N VAL A 252 18.36 -6.10 -2.71
CA VAL A 252 17.06 -6.76 -2.76
C VAL A 252 16.77 -7.49 -1.46
N GLU A 253 17.71 -8.30 -0.95
CA GLU A 253 17.53 -9.04 0.31
C GLU A 253 17.19 -8.12 1.48
N ARG A 254 17.84 -6.95 1.56
CA ARG A 254 17.51 -5.92 2.56
C ARG A 254 16.07 -5.42 2.39
N ARG A 255 15.60 -5.17 1.16
CA ARG A 255 14.22 -4.75 0.89
C ARG A 255 13.20 -5.86 1.17
N GLN A 256 13.54 -7.12 0.91
CA GLN A 256 12.67 -8.25 1.21
C GLN A 256 12.50 -8.47 2.72
N LYS A 257 13.56 -8.26 3.50
CA LYS A 257 13.48 -8.25 4.97
C LYS A 257 12.55 -7.15 5.47
N GLU A 258 12.68 -5.94 4.92
CA GLU A 258 11.79 -4.81 5.22
C GLU A 258 10.33 -5.15 4.86
N ALA A 259 10.07 -5.64 3.64
CA ALA A 259 8.74 -6.07 3.20
C ALA A 259 8.12 -7.15 4.10
N GLY A 260 8.91 -8.15 4.50
CA GLY A 260 8.46 -9.23 5.38
C GLY A 260 8.02 -8.75 6.76
N ALA A 261 8.67 -7.70 7.31
CA ALA A 261 8.24 -7.08 8.56
C ALA A 261 6.87 -6.38 8.44
N TYR A 262 6.44 -6.02 7.23
CA TYR A 262 5.13 -5.40 7.01
C TYR A 262 4.02 -6.41 6.71
N GLU A 263 4.34 -7.65 6.33
CA GLU A 263 3.32 -8.69 6.05
C GLU A 263 2.45 -9.01 7.27
N GLN A 264 2.97 -8.82 8.50
CA GLN A 264 2.20 -9.00 9.74
C GLN A 264 1.03 -8.02 9.92
N TYR A 265 1.03 -6.91 9.16
CA TYR A 265 -0.02 -5.89 9.23
C TYR A 265 -1.08 -6.03 8.13
N ARG A 266 -0.97 -7.09 7.33
CA ARG A 266 -1.88 -7.44 6.23
C ARG A 266 -2.99 -8.36 6.73
#